data_AF-A0A9E4C4J2-F1
#
_entry.id   AF-A0A9E4C4J2-F1
#
_cell.length_a   1.000
_cell.length_b   1.000
_cell.length_c   1.000
_cell.angle_alpha   90.00
_cell.angle_beta   90.00
_cell.angle_gamma   90.00
#
_symmetry.space_group_name_H-M   'P 1'
#
loop_
_entity.id
_entity.type
_entity.pdbx_description
1 polymer ?
#
loop_
_entity_poly.entity_id
_entity_poly.type
_entity_poly.pdbx_seq_one_letter_code
_entity_poly.pdbx_strand_id
1 'polypeptide(L)'
;MGVVDDDTYFELLDFHHQRLAEVAAYLTESNDWDVLFIETHASDYTSHFFLSQADECSGADPHTLARCQAGVAETYASIDRMIGRVVELADDDTVVAVVADHGGTPNQHRPVDIAEVLEQAGFLVYADAEKKQIDWQRTRAANVGLVHIFVNLKGREPTGIVDPSDYEQTRLDLIEALHAYRHPQTGRGPFALALTREDAEMVNLEGELVGDVVYALRPEYDGAHGKQLPSATLGIGGQHCTFVLAGAGVKQGLALERQVRAVDVAPTLCYLLGIPMPAQVEGGVIYEALEDADWHLR
;
A
#
# COMPACT_ATOMS: atom_id res chain seq x y z
N MET A 1 2.54 8.88 -21.01
CA MET A 1 3.36 9.14 -19.80
C MET A 1 4.54 10.11 -20.01
N GLY A 2 4.48 11.05 -20.96
CA GLY A 2 5.58 12.01 -21.22
C GLY A 2 6.84 11.43 -21.89
N VAL A 3 7.05 10.11 -21.80
CA VAL A 3 8.15 9.37 -22.44
C VAL A 3 7.66 8.41 -23.53
N VAL A 4 6.52 7.75 -23.29
CA VAL A 4 5.86 6.80 -24.21
C VAL A 4 4.35 7.12 -24.24
N ASP A 5 3.71 6.93 -25.39
CA ASP A 5 2.25 7.04 -25.55
C ASP A 5 1.52 5.85 -24.89
N ASP A 6 0.21 5.99 -24.70
CA ASP A 6 -0.57 5.00 -23.96
C ASP A 6 -0.71 3.69 -24.72
N ASP A 7 -0.83 3.73 -26.05
CA ASP A 7 -0.96 2.52 -26.88
C ASP A 7 0.30 1.66 -26.75
N THR A 8 1.48 2.27 -26.90
CA THR A 8 2.77 1.61 -26.73
C THR A 8 2.96 1.12 -25.28
N TYR A 9 2.48 1.89 -24.28
CA TYR A 9 2.51 1.43 -22.88
C TYR A 9 1.68 0.15 -22.69
N PHE A 10 0.45 0.10 -23.20
CA PHE A 10 -0.41 -1.07 -23.05
C PHE A 10 0.07 -2.27 -23.88
N GLU A 11 0.68 -2.04 -25.05
CA GLU A 11 1.36 -3.11 -25.80
C GLU A 11 2.48 -3.74 -24.97
N LEU A 12 3.33 -2.92 -24.34
CA LEU A 12 4.42 -3.39 -23.50
C LEU A 12 3.93 -4.06 -22.21
N LEU A 13 2.87 -3.53 -21.61
CA LEU A 13 2.24 -4.11 -20.42
C LEU A 13 1.70 -5.51 -20.73
N ASP A 14 0.96 -5.65 -21.83
CA ASP A 14 0.39 -6.93 -22.23
C ASP A 14 1.48 -7.93 -22.63
N PHE A 15 2.51 -7.48 -23.35
CA PHE A 15 3.69 -8.30 -23.61
C PHE A 15 4.34 -8.78 -22.31
N HIS A 16 4.50 -7.89 -21.32
CA HIS A 16 5.09 -8.24 -20.03
C HIS A 16 4.26 -9.30 -19.28
N HIS A 17 2.95 -9.11 -19.18
CA HIS A 17 2.04 -10.08 -18.58
C HIS A 17 2.04 -11.43 -19.32
N GLN A 18 2.06 -11.42 -20.65
CA GLN A 18 2.19 -12.65 -21.43
C GLN A 18 3.51 -13.38 -21.14
N ARG A 19 4.62 -12.65 -20.98
CA ARG A 19 5.91 -13.24 -20.60
C ARG A 19 5.91 -13.82 -19.19
N LEU A 20 5.27 -13.17 -18.21
CA LEU A 20 5.13 -13.72 -16.86
C LEU A 20 4.40 -15.07 -16.90
N ALA A 21 3.27 -15.15 -17.61
CA ALA A 21 2.52 -16.40 -17.76
C ALA A 21 3.29 -17.48 -18.53
N GLU A 22 4.06 -17.12 -19.56
CA GLU A 22 4.92 -18.08 -20.28
C GLU A 22 6.05 -18.64 -19.41
N VAL A 23 6.70 -17.79 -18.61
CA VAL A 23 7.74 -18.23 -17.68
C VAL A 23 7.15 -19.14 -16.61
N ALA A 24 5.98 -18.79 -16.08
CA ALA A 24 5.25 -19.64 -15.14
C ALA A 24 4.96 -21.03 -15.73
N ALA A 25 4.37 -21.09 -16.93
CA ALA A 25 4.08 -22.34 -17.62
C ALA A 25 5.35 -23.18 -17.86
N TYR A 26 6.44 -22.55 -18.31
CA TYR A 26 7.70 -23.25 -18.51
C TYR A 26 8.26 -23.85 -17.21
N LEU A 27 8.18 -23.10 -16.10
CA LEU A 27 8.66 -23.55 -14.80
C LEU A 27 7.84 -24.73 -14.28
N THR A 28 6.51 -24.69 -14.41
CA THR A 28 5.61 -25.77 -13.97
C THR A 28 5.67 -27.01 -14.85
N GLU A 29 5.96 -26.86 -16.15
CA GLU A 29 6.16 -28.02 -17.05
C GLU A 29 7.52 -28.70 -16.86
N SER A 30 8.54 -27.92 -16.49
CA SER A 30 9.93 -28.40 -16.45
C SER A 30 10.39 -28.83 -15.06
N ASN A 31 9.59 -28.60 -14.02
CA ASN A 31 9.93 -28.89 -12.63
C ASN A 31 8.70 -29.39 -11.87
N ASP A 32 8.93 -30.28 -10.91
CA ASP A 32 7.96 -30.51 -9.84
C ASP A 32 7.85 -29.22 -8.99
N TRP A 33 6.65 -28.88 -8.54
CA TRP A 33 6.40 -27.67 -7.79
C TRP A 33 5.34 -27.89 -6.69
N ASP A 34 5.60 -27.32 -5.52
CA ASP A 34 4.62 -27.24 -4.42
C ASP A 34 3.95 -25.87 -4.37
N VAL A 35 4.67 -24.81 -4.78
CA VAL A 35 4.18 -23.43 -4.79
C VAL A 35 4.77 -22.65 -5.96
N LEU A 36 3.91 -21.93 -6.67
CA LEU A 36 4.26 -20.96 -7.70
C LEU A 36 3.78 -19.57 -7.27
N PHE A 37 4.70 -18.59 -7.26
CA PHE A 37 4.37 -17.17 -7.04
C PHE A 37 4.62 -16.38 -8.32
N ILE A 38 3.63 -15.58 -8.69
CA ILE A 38 3.71 -14.62 -9.79
C ILE A 38 3.27 -13.27 -9.23
N GLU A 39 4.05 -12.23 -9.51
CA GLU A 39 3.75 -10.87 -9.10
C GLU A 39 3.77 -9.98 -10.34
N THR A 40 2.84 -9.01 -10.37
CA THR A 40 2.85 -7.93 -11.34
C THR A 40 2.62 -6.61 -10.61
N HIS A 41 3.49 -5.65 -10.89
CA HIS A 41 3.40 -4.30 -10.33
C HIS A 41 2.43 -3.39 -11.11
N ALA A 42 1.70 -3.95 -12.08
CA ALA A 42 0.87 -3.20 -13.02
C ALA A 42 -0.24 -2.36 -12.35
N SER A 43 -0.88 -2.88 -11.30
CA SER A 43 -1.92 -2.17 -10.56
C SER A 43 -1.40 -0.91 -9.87
N ASP A 44 -0.14 -0.91 -9.42
CA ASP A 44 0.53 0.25 -8.84
C ASP A 44 0.81 1.34 -9.90
N TYR A 45 1.40 0.95 -11.03
CA TYR A 45 1.60 1.86 -12.17
C TYR A 45 0.28 2.50 -12.58
N THR A 46 -0.79 1.71 -12.59
CA THR A 46 -2.12 2.20 -12.93
C THR A 46 -2.69 3.14 -11.88
N SER A 47 -2.37 2.93 -10.60
CA SER A 47 -2.70 3.87 -9.53
C SER A 47 -2.10 5.25 -9.80
N HIS A 48 -0.83 5.29 -10.20
CA HIS A 48 -0.11 6.53 -10.48
C HIS A 48 -0.51 7.19 -11.81
N PHE A 49 -0.58 6.43 -12.91
CA PHE A 49 -0.76 7.00 -14.25
C PHE A 49 -2.22 7.25 -14.64
N PHE A 50 -3.16 6.49 -14.07
CA PHE A 50 -4.55 6.50 -14.51
C PHE A 50 -5.53 6.73 -13.36
N LEU A 51 -5.53 5.88 -12.31
CA LEU A 51 -6.52 5.91 -11.23
C LEU A 51 -6.61 7.27 -10.55
N SER A 52 -5.46 7.94 -10.36
CA SER A 52 -5.36 9.29 -9.78
C SER A 52 -6.33 10.31 -10.39
N GLN A 53 -6.75 10.11 -11.66
CA GLN A 53 -7.65 10.98 -12.41
C GLN A 53 -8.82 10.22 -13.08
N ALA A 54 -9.10 8.98 -12.65
CA ALA A 54 -10.16 8.14 -13.24
C ALA A 54 -11.56 8.36 -12.60
N ASP A 55 -11.65 9.23 -11.59
CA ASP A 55 -12.89 9.59 -10.90
C ASP A 55 -13.19 11.09 -11.03
N GLU A 56 -14.46 11.45 -11.07
CA GLU A 56 -14.92 12.85 -11.09
C GLU A 56 -14.41 13.65 -9.88
N CYS A 57 -14.17 12.98 -8.74
CA CYS A 57 -13.63 13.62 -7.54
C CYS A 57 -12.26 14.26 -7.77
N SER A 58 -11.51 13.81 -8.78
CA SER A 58 -10.22 14.39 -9.15
C SER A 58 -10.31 15.77 -9.79
N GLY A 59 -11.47 16.16 -10.29
CA GLY A 59 -11.64 17.40 -11.04
C GLY A 59 -10.92 17.42 -12.39
N ALA A 60 -10.52 16.26 -12.91
CA ALA A 60 -9.96 16.13 -14.26
C ALA A 60 -10.97 16.58 -15.31
N ASP A 61 -10.48 17.16 -16.42
CA ASP A 61 -11.33 17.50 -17.55
C ASP A 61 -11.91 16.22 -18.22
N PRO A 62 -13.03 16.31 -18.97
CA PRO A 62 -13.69 15.14 -19.52
C PRO A 62 -12.82 14.25 -20.41
N HIS A 63 -11.85 14.82 -21.13
CA HIS A 63 -10.95 14.04 -21.98
C HIS A 63 -9.96 13.25 -21.14
N THR A 64 -9.34 13.90 -20.14
CA THR A 64 -8.42 13.23 -19.21
C THR A 64 -9.13 12.14 -18.40
N LEU A 65 -10.33 12.43 -17.89
CA LEU A 65 -11.14 11.46 -17.15
C LEU A 65 -11.43 10.21 -17.97
N ALA A 66 -11.90 10.36 -19.21
CA ALA A 66 -12.20 9.25 -20.10
C ALA A 66 -10.95 8.41 -20.42
N ARG A 67 -9.81 9.06 -20.70
CA ARG A 67 -8.52 8.40 -20.93
C ARG A 67 -8.08 7.59 -19.70
N CYS A 68 -8.20 8.16 -18.51
CA CYS A 68 -7.81 7.51 -17.26
C CYS A 68 -8.73 6.32 -16.92
N GLN A 69 -10.04 6.45 -17.12
CA GLN A 69 -10.98 5.34 -16.97
C GLN A 69 -10.67 4.18 -17.92
N ALA A 70 -10.41 4.49 -19.20
CA ALA A 70 -10.00 3.49 -20.17
C ALA A 70 -8.66 2.84 -19.77
N GLY A 71 -7.70 3.60 -19.27
CA GLY A 71 -6.41 3.06 -18.85
C GLY A 71 -6.50 2.15 -17.62
N VAL A 72 -7.36 2.47 -16.65
CA VAL A 72 -7.67 1.56 -15.53
C VAL A 72 -8.27 0.27 -16.07
N ALA A 73 -9.28 0.35 -16.94
CA ALA A 73 -9.93 -0.83 -17.51
C ALA A 73 -8.97 -1.70 -18.33
N GLU A 74 -8.13 -1.11 -19.19
CA GLU A 74 -7.19 -1.86 -20.02
C GLU A 74 -6.10 -2.56 -19.18
N THR A 75 -5.62 -1.90 -18.12
CA THR A 75 -4.68 -2.53 -17.18
C THR A 75 -5.28 -3.79 -16.59
N TYR A 76 -6.47 -3.69 -15.99
CA TYR A 76 -7.11 -4.83 -15.35
C TYR A 76 -7.54 -5.89 -16.37
N ALA A 77 -7.89 -5.52 -17.61
CA ALA A 77 -8.13 -6.48 -18.67
C ALA A 77 -6.86 -7.28 -19.03
N SER A 78 -5.68 -6.65 -19.03
CA SER A 78 -4.41 -7.35 -19.25
C SER A 78 -4.03 -8.26 -18.07
N ILE A 79 -4.22 -7.79 -16.83
CA ILE A 79 -4.04 -8.62 -15.62
C ILE A 79 -4.99 -9.82 -15.65
N ASP A 80 -6.27 -9.64 -16.01
CA ASP A 80 -7.26 -10.71 -16.12
C ASP A 80 -6.85 -11.78 -17.14
N ARG A 81 -6.38 -11.36 -18.34
CA ARG A 81 -5.82 -12.29 -19.33
C ARG A 81 -4.63 -13.08 -18.78
N MET A 82 -3.74 -12.44 -18.02
CA MET A 82 -2.61 -13.10 -17.37
C MET A 82 -3.09 -14.14 -16.35
N ILE A 83 -4.00 -13.75 -15.45
CA ILE A 83 -4.58 -14.65 -14.43
C ILE A 83 -5.25 -15.84 -15.11
N GLY A 84 -6.01 -15.62 -16.20
CA GLY A 84 -6.63 -16.71 -16.96
C GLY A 84 -5.62 -17.76 -17.41
N ARG A 85 -4.48 -17.34 -17.96
CA ARG A 85 -3.40 -18.26 -18.37
C ARG A 85 -2.73 -18.97 -17.19
N VAL A 86 -2.63 -18.31 -16.04
CA VAL A 86 -2.07 -18.92 -14.82
C VAL A 86 -3.02 -19.95 -14.23
N VAL A 87 -4.33 -19.67 -14.25
CA VAL A 87 -5.37 -20.60 -13.80
C VAL A 87 -5.41 -21.87 -14.65
N GLU A 88 -5.08 -21.79 -15.94
CA GLU A 88 -4.96 -22.97 -16.82
C GLU A 88 -3.82 -23.92 -16.41
N LEU A 89 -2.87 -23.49 -15.58
CA LEU A 89 -1.81 -24.33 -15.03
C LEU A 89 -2.28 -25.18 -13.84
N ALA A 90 -3.39 -24.82 -13.22
CA ALA A 90 -3.93 -25.50 -12.04
C ALA A 90 -4.65 -26.80 -12.44
N ASP A 91 -4.41 -27.86 -11.67
CA ASP A 91 -5.14 -29.13 -11.77
C ASP A 91 -6.20 -29.28 -10.66
N ASP A 92 -6.80 -30.47 -10.57
CA ASP A 92 -7.85 -30.78 -9.58
C ASP A 92 -7.32 -30.77 -8.13
N ASP A 93 -6.00 -30.79 -7.94
CA ASP A 93 -5.31 -30.78 -6.64
C ASP A 93 -4.55 -29.46 -6.42
N THR A 94 -4.91 -28.38 -7.13
CA THR A 94 -4.28 -27.06 -7.00
C THR A 94 -5.22 -26.03 -6.37
N VAL A 95 -4.69 -25.18 -5.49
CA VAL A 95 -5.35 -23.95 -5.02
C VAL A 95 -4.71 -22.73 -5.67
N VAL A 96 -5.53 -21.83 -6.20
CA VAL A 96 -5.12 -20.53 -6.75
C VAL A 96 -5.52 -19.42 -5.78
N ALA A 97 -4.57 -18.56 -5.42
CA ALA A 97 -4.81 -17.35 -4.64
C ALA A 97 -4.45 -16.10 -5.46
N VAL A 98 -5.37 -15.14 -5.53
CA VAL A 98 -5.11 -13.80 -6.08
C VAL A 98 -5.18 -12.81 -4.93
N VAL A 99 -4.06 -12.14 -4.66
CA VAL A 99 -3.89 -11.25 -3.50
C VAL A 99 -3.28 -9.94 -3.95
N ALA A 100 -3.76 -8.82 -3.40
CA ALA A 100 -3.10 -7.53 -3.52
C ALA A 100 -2.40 -7.17 -2.20
N ASP A 101 -1.26 -6.50 -2.29
CA ASP A 101 -0.53 -5.95 -1.14
C ASP A 101 -1.17 -4.66 -0.61
N HIS A 102 -1.75 -3.85 -1.50
CA HIS A 102 -2.58 -2.69 -1.18
C HIS A 102 -3.59 -2.38 -2.29
N GLY A 103 -4.51 -1.47 -1.99
CA GLY A 103 -5.38 -0.84 -2.99
C GLY A 103 -4.84 0.52 -3.47
N GLY A 104 -5.72 1.36 -4.02
CA GLY A 104 -5.36 2.69 -4.48
C GLY A 104 -6.59 3.60 -4.55
N THR A 105 -6.36 4.90 -4.46
CA THR A 105 -7.42 5.92 -4.53
C THR A 105 -7.18 6.92 -5.66
N PRO A 106 -8.24 7.51 -6.25
CA PRO A 106 -8.10 8.70 -7.06
C PRO A 106 -7.61 9.88 -6.21
N ASN A 107 -7.07 10.91 -6.85
CA ASN A 107 -6.75 12.16 -6.18
C ASN A 107 -8.01 13.02 -6.08
N GLN A 108 -8.06 13.94 -5.11
CA GLN A 108 -9.11 14.95 -5.03
C GLN A 108 -8.54 16.34 -4.74
N HIS A 109 -7.57 16.42 -3.82
CA HIS A 109 -6.86 17.66 -3.52
C HIS A 109 -5.38 17.51 -3.77
N ARG A 110 -4.65 18.64 -3.69
CA ARG A 110 -3.18 18.61 -3.74
C ARG A 110 -2.69 17.70 -2.60
N PRO A 111 -1.83 16.71 -2.90
CA PRO A 111 -1.20 15.91 -1.86
C PRO A 111 -0.47 16.77 -0.82
N VAL A 112 -0.62 16.42 0.45
CA VAL A 112 0.07 17.12 1.53
C VAL A 112 1.54 16.70 1.56
N ASP A 113 2.43 17.69 1.41
CA ASP A 113 3.86 17.54 1.66
C ASP A 113 4.12 17.70 3.16
N ILE A 114 4.49 16.62 3.83
CA ILE A 114 4.73 16.62 5.28
C ILE A 114 5.93 17.48 5.65
N ALA A 115 6.95 17.54 4.79
CA ALA A 115 8.10 18.39 5.06
C ALA A 115 7.70 19.87 5.05
N GLU A 116 6.74 20.27 4.20
CA GLU A 116 6.13 21.60 4.20
C GLU A 116 5.36 21.86 5.52
N VAL A 117 4.60 20.88 6.02
CA VAL A 117 3.89 20.99 7.31
C VAL A 117 4.87 21.18 8.47
N LEU A 118 5.95 20.38 8.51
CA LEU A 118 6.98 20.45 9.56
C LEU A 118 7.78 21.75 9.49
N GLU A 119 8.05 22.27 8.29
CA GLU A 119 8.71 23.56 8.09
C GLU A 119 7.84 24.72 8.60
N GLN A 120 6.55 24.74 8.22
CA GLN A 120 5.61 25.77 8.69
C GLN A 120 5.43 25.78 10.20
N ALA A 121 5.48 24.60 10.83
CA ALA A 121 5.42 24.46 12.28
C ALA A 121 6.76 24.71 12.99
N GLY A 122 7.85 24.93 12.23
CA GLY A 122 9.18 25.24 12.79
C GLY A 122 9.98 24.03 13.30
N PHE A 123 9.59 22.81 12.93
CA PHE A 123 10.33 21.59 13.30
C PHE A 123 11.43 21.24 12.30
N LEU A 124 11.19 21.51 11.01
CA LEU A 124 12.13 21.25 9.93
C LEU A 124 12.69 22.57 9.40
N VAL A 125 13.99 22.62 9.18
CA VAL A 125 14.67 23.80 8.63
C VAL A 125 15.52 23.37 7.45
N TYR A 126 15.39 24.04 6.32
CA TYR A 126 16.29 23.85 5.19
C TYR A 126 17.51 24.79 5.28
N ALA A 127 18.70 24.24 5.03
CA ALA A 127 19.90 25.01 4.74
C ALA A 127 19.82 25.64 3.32
N ASP A 128 19.20 24.91 2.40
CA ASP A 128 18.88 25.35 1.04
C ASP A 128 17.48 24.79 0.68
N ALA A 129 16.48 25.67 0.69
CA ALA A 129 15.09 25.30 0.45
C ALA A 129 14.83 24.88 -1.01
N GLU A 130 15.58 25.44 -1.98
CA GLU A 130 15.43 25.09 -3.39
C GLU A 130 15.93 23.67 -3.66
N LYS A 131 17.05 23.28 -3.03
CA LYS A 131 17.59 21.93 -3.12
C LYS A 131 17.00 20.94 -2.12
N LYS A 132 16.03 21.39 -1.30
CA LYS A 132 15.47 20.61 -0.18
C LYS A 132 16.57 20.02 0.74
N GLN A 133 17.65 20.77 0.93
CA GLN A 133 18.76 20.36 1.78
C GLN A 133 18.46 20.72 3.23
N ILE A 134 18.24 19.71 4.09
CA ILE A 134 17.91 19.89 5.50
C ILE A 134 19.12 20.43 6.28
N ASP A 135 18.88 21.44 7.12
CA ASP A 135 19.82 21.91 8.16
C ASP A 135 19.60 21.09 9.44
N TRP A 136 20.39 20.02 9.58
CA TRP A 136 20.28 19.12 10.73
C TRP A 136 20.72 19.73 12.07
N GLN A 137 21.41 20.87 12.07
CA GLN A 137 21.78 21.57 13.31
C GLN A 137 20.65 22.45 13.85
N ARG A 138 19.58 22.65 13.06
CA ARG A 138 18.42 23.47 13.42
C ARG A 138 17.10 22.72 13.32
N THR A 139 17.09 21.55 12.68
CA THR A 139 15.92 20.68 12.55
C THR A 139 15.71 19.84 13.81
N ARG A 140 14.53 19.97 14.43
CA ARG A 140 14.10 19.20 15.60
C ARG A 140 13.46 17.87 15.22
N ALA A 141 12.80 17.79 14.06
CA ALA A 141 12.19 16.57 13.57
C ALA A 141 12.07 16.57 12.04
N ALA A 142 12.10 15.37 11.44
CA ALA A 142 11.94 15.20 10.00
C ALA A 142 11.07 13.98 9.70
N ASN A 143 10.29 14.04 8.61
CA ASN A 143 9.59 12.89 8.09
C ASN A 143 10.57 12.00 7.28
N VAL A 144 10.50 10.70 7.51
CA VAL A 144 11.35 9.71 6.83
C VAL A 144 10.48 8.53 6.41
N GLY A 145 10.64 8.08 5.17
CA GLY A 145 9.77 7.06 4.59
C GLY A 145 8.37 7.61 4.31
N LEU A 146 7.34 6.81 4.58
CA LEU A 146 5.95 7.20 4.33
C LEU A 146 5.36 7.94 5.52
N VAL A 147 4.98 7.21 6.58
CA VAL A 147 4.11 7.71 7.65
C VAL A 147 4.82 8.08 8.96
N HIS A 148 6.16 8.14 8.95
CA HIS A 148 6.97 8.29 10.15
C HIS A 148 7.61 9.67 10.25
N ILE A 149 7.56 10.24 11.45
CA ILE A 149 8.31 11.45 11.84
C ILE A 149 9.27 11.06 12.96
N PHE A 150 10.55 11.35 12.77
CA PHE A 150 11.62 11.10 13.72
C PHE A 150 12.08 12.42 14.34
N VAL A 151 12.22 12.43 15.66
CA VAL A 151 12.83 13.50 16.44
C VAL A 151 14.35 13.40 16.30
N ASN A 152 15.01 14.51 16.02
CA ASN A 152 16.47 14.63 15.97
C ASN A 152 17.02 14.70 17.41
N LEU A 153 17.00 13.57 18.10
CA LEU A 153 17.26 13.39 19.52
C LEU A 153 18.76 13.27 19.81
N LYS A 154 19.24 14.04 20.78
CA LYS A 154 20.64 13.98 21.25
C LYS A 154 20.99 12.58 21.74
N GLY A 155 22.08 12.03 21.22
CA GLY A 155 22.60 10.71 21.59
C GLY A 155 21.98 9.55 20.80
N ARG A 156 20.96 9.78 19.96
CA ARG A 156 20.41 8.80 19.04
C ARG A 156 20.76 9.14 17.59
N GLU A 157 20.52 10.38 17.17
CA GLU A 157 20.87 10.88 15.85
C GLU A 157 22.28 11.50 15.83
N PRO A 158 23.05 11.38 14.72
CA PRO A 158 24.42 11.91 14.62
C PRO A 158 24.56 13.41 14.93
N THR A 159 23.51 14.18 14.63
CA THR A 159 23.44 15.63 14.84
C THR A 159 22.22 15.99 15.70
N GLY A 160 21.82 15.10 16.63
CA GLY A 160 20.71 15.31 17.55
C GLY A 160 20.80 16.65 18.27
N ILE A 161 19.70 17.42 18.27
CA ILE A 161 19.61 18.73 18.93
C ILE A 161 18.56 18.78 20.03
N VAL A 162 17.56 17.90 20.00
CA VAL A 162 16.52 17.82 21.04
C VAL A 162 17.10 17.10 22.25
N ASP A 163 17.06 17.73 23.43
CA ASP A 163 17.51 17.11 24.67
C ASP A 163 16.55 15.97 25.08
N PRO A 164 17.05 14.87 25.66
CA PRO A 164 16.17 13.76 26.09
C PRO A 164 15.08 14.17 27.07
N SER A 165 15.29 15.23 27.86
CA SER A 165 14.25 15.80 28.75
C SER A 165 13.07 16.42 28.00
N ASP A 166 13.28 16.82 26.75
CA ASP A 166 12.31 17.55 25.92
C ASP A 166 11.66 16.64 24.86
N TYR A 167 12.04 15.37 24.83
CA TYR A 167 11.60 14.39 23.84
C TYR A 167 10.08 14.24 23.84
N GLU A 168 9.47 13.94 25.00
CA GLU A 168 8.02 13.73 25.08
C GLU A 168 7.24 14.99 24.71
N GLN A 169 7.67 16.16 25.20
CA GLN A 169 7.02 17.41 24.83
C GLN A 169 7.13 17.68 23.33
N THR A 170 8.29 17.39 22.71
CA THR A 170 8.48 17.57 21.26
C THR A 170 7.53 16.68 20.45
N ARG A 171 7.24 15.46 20.90
CA ARG A 171 6.28 14.56 20.23
C ARG A 171 4.85 15.08 20.33
N LEU A 172 4.45 15.57 21.50
CA LEU A 172 3.13 16.17 21.70
C LEU A 172 2.98 17.44 20.86
N ASP A 173 3.99 18.32 20.84
CA ASP A 173 4.00 19.52 20.01
C ASP A 173 3.88 19.17 18.51
N LEU A 174 4.55 18.10 18.05
CA LEU A 174 4.43 17.59 16.68
C LEU A 174 3.00 17.17 16.38
N ILE A 175 2.40 16.33 17.23
CA ILE A 175 1.01 15.87 17.07
C ILE A 175 0.04 17.06 17.04
N GLU A 176 0.21 18.03 17.94
CA GLU A 176 -0.59 19.26 17.95
C GLU A 176 -0.43 20.06 16.66
N ALA A 177 0.79 20.20 16.15
CA ALA A 177 1.05 20.90 14.89
C ALA A 177 0.39 20.21 13.69
N LEU A 178 0.43 18.87 13.61
CA LEU A 178 -0.26 18.11 12.55
C LEU A 178 -1.78 18.33 12.64
N HIS A 179 -2.37 18.32 13.84
CA HIS A 179 -3.79 18.58 14.03
C HIS A 179 -4.20 20.05 13.83
N ALA A 180 -3.29 21.00 14.06
CA ALA A 180 -3.49 22.42 13.82
C ALA A 180 -3.40 22.78 12.33
N TYR A 181 -2.63 22.02 11.53
CA TYR A 181 -2.46 22.27 10.11
C TYR A 181 -3.81 22.30 9.36
N ARG A 182 -3.92 23.24 8.42
CA ARG A 182 -5.07 23.38 7.53
C ARG A 182 -4.58 23.41 6.10
N HIS A 183 -5.13 22.52 5.29
CA HIS A 183 -4.79 22.45 3.88
C HIS A 183 -5.20 23.76 3.16
N PRO A 184 -4.29 24.43 2.43
CA PRO A 184 -4.47 25.82 2.04
C PRO A 184 -5.64 26.04 1.06
N GLN A 185 -5.94 25.06 0.19
CA GLN A 185 -7.05 25.19 -0.76
C GLN A 185 -8.42 24.89 -0.13
N THR A 186 -8.47 24.05 0.90
CA THR A 186 -9.76 23.54 1.44
C THR A 186 -10.09 24.08 2.82
N GLY A 187 -9.11 24.61 3.54
CA GLY A 187 -9.25 25.05 4.93
C GLY A 187 -9.54 23.91 5.93
N ARG A 188 -9.40 22.65 5.52
CA ARG A 188 -9.68 21.46 6.36
C ARG A 188 -8.39 20.83 6.88
N GLY A 189 -8.49 20.12 8.02
CA GLY A 189 -7.39 19.33 8.56
C GLY A 189 -7.24 18.01 7.77
N PRO A 190 -6.07 17.75 7.14
CA PRO A 190 -5.90 16.59 6.27
C PRO A 190 -5.52 15.31 7.02
N PHE A 191 -5.11 15.38 8.30
CA PHE A 191 -4.72 14.22 9.10
C PHE A 191 -5.96 13.50 9.65
N ALA A 192 -6.00 12.18 9.47
CA ALA A 192 -6.97 11.28 10.08
C ALA A 192 -6.56 10.91 11.51
N LEU A 193 -5.25 10.70 11.72
CA LEU A 193 -4.64 10.49 13.03
C LEU A 193 -3.20 11.01 13.06
N ALA A 194 -2.71 11.26 14.27
CA ALA A 194 -1.30 11.39 14.61
C ALA A 194 -1.11 10.74 15.98
N LEU A 195 -0.18 9.79 16.07
CA LEU A 195 0.02 8.90 17.22
C LEU A 195 1.46 8.97 17.69
N THR A 196 1.66 8.76 18.98
CA THR A 196 2.96 8.40 19.51
C THR A 196 3.37 7.02 18.95
N ARG A 197 4.66 6.72 18.88
CA ARG A 197 5.18 5.39 18.51
C ARG A 197 4.58 4.27 19.38
N GLU A 198 4.30 4.53 20.65
CA GLU A 198 3.70 3.55 21.55
C GLU A 198 2.23 3.32 21.17
N ASP A 199 1.48 4.39 20.93
CA ASP A 199 0.08 4.26 20.49
C ASP A 199 -0.03 3.68 19.07
N ALA A 200 1.00 3.83 18.22
CA ALA A 200 1.04 3.28 16.86
C ALA A 200 1.00 1.74 16.82
N GLU A 201 1.25 1.06 17.95
CA GLU A 201 1.00 -0.38 18.10
C GLU A 201 -0.44 -0.73 17.69
N MET A 202 -1.41 0.14 17.97
CA MET A 202 -2.83 -0.07 17.63
C MET A 202 -3.10 -0.17 16.11
N VAL A 203 -2.16 0.27 15.28
CA VAL A 203 -2.21 0.18 13.81
C VAL A 203 -1.13 -0.74 13.24
N ASN A 204 -0.65 -1.70 14.05
CA ASN A 204 0.39 -2.68 13.72
C ASN A 204 1.75 -2.04 13.33
N LEU A 205 2.07 -0.90 13.93
CA LEU A 205 3.38 -0.26 13.78
C LEU A 205 4.08 -0.20 15.13
N GLU A 206 4.93 -1.19 15.39
CA GLU A 206 5.78 -1.26 16.57
C GLU A 206 7.26 -1.58 16.25
N GLY A 207 8.13 -1.47 17.26
CA GLY A 207 9.55 -1.80 17.14
C GLY A 207 10.46 -0.60 16.84
N GLU A 208 11.76 -0.87 16.71
CA GLU A 208 12.81 0.16 16.70
C GLU A 208 12.74 1.08 15.48
N LEU A 209 12.24 0.58 14.34
CA LEU A 209 12.15 1.30 13.07
C LEU A 209 10.95 2.23 12.96
N VAL A 210 10.04 2.23 13.94
CA VAL A 210 8.88 3.12 13.95
C VAL A 210 9.28 4.52 14.41
N GLY A 211 8.85 5.52 13.65
CA GLY A 211 9.04 6.93 13.97
C GLY A 211 8.45 7.31 15.34
N ASP A 212 8.99 8.36 15.95
CA ASP A 212 8.53 8.84 17.26
C ASP A 212 7.09 9.35 17.23
N VAL A 213 6.66 9.84 16.06
CA VAL A 213 5.27 10.16 15.74
C VAL A 213 4.92 9.47 14.42
N VAL A 214 3.77 8.80 14.38
CA VAL A 214 3.19 8.17 13.19
C VAL A 214 1.90 8.91 12.83
N TYR A 215 1.62 9.09 11.54
CA TYR A 215 0.43 9.78 11.10
C TYR A 215 -0.27 9.04 9.97
N ALA A 216 -1.55 9.36 9.75
CA ALA A 216 -2.24 9.00 8.51
C ALA A 216 -3.02 10.20 7.99
N LEU A 217 -3.02 10.38 6.67
CA LEU A 217 -3.83 11.35 5.96
C LEU A 217 -5.21 10.77 5.63
N ARG A 218 -6.20 11.66 5.56
CA ARG A 218 -7.47 11.36 4.92
C ARG A 218 -7.23 11.18 3.41
N PRO A 219 -7.98 10.30 2.73
CA PRO A 219 -7.64 9.88 1.37
C PRO A 219 -7.60 11.01 0.36
N GLU A 220 -8.37 12.08 0.58
CA GLU A 220 -8.44 13.24 -0.30
C GLU A 220 -7.09 13.99 -0.45
N TYR A 221 -6.12 13.73 0.44
CA TYR A 221 -4.86 14.49 0.59
C TYR A 221 -3.56 13.68 0.45
N ASP A 222 -3.60 12.39 0.12
CA ASP A 222 -2.37 11.55 0.08
C ASP A 222 -1.64 11.56 -1.26
N GLY A 223 -2.39 11.42 -2.36
CA GLY A 223 -1.83 11.26 -3.71
C GLY A 223 -1.65 9.80 -4.15
N ALA A 224 -2.76 9.05 -4.26
CA ALA A 224 -2.87 7.62 -4.60
C ALA A 224 -2.88 6.62 -3.42
N HIS A 225 -1.74 6.34 -2.78
CA HIS A 225 -1.60 5.42 -1.64
C HIS A 225 -0.35 5.71 -0.81
N GLY A 226 -0.27 5.07 0.38
CA GLY A 226 0.94 5.03 1.21
C GLY A 226 0.91 5.89 2.49
N LYS A 227 0.09 6.95 2.58
CA LYS A 227 -0.07 7.73 3.83
C LYS A 227 -1.48 7.64 4.40
N GLN A 228 -2.36 6.85 3.82
CA GLN A 228 -3.75 6.66 4.29
C GLN A 228 -3.86 5.47 5.24
N LEU A 229 -4.97 5.42 5.98
CA LEU A 229 -5.36 4.20 6.70
C LEU A 229 -5.75 3.08 5.71
N PRO A 230 -5.50 1.80 6.04
CA PRO A 230 -5.90 0.66 5.19
C PRO A 230 -7.41 0.58 4.93
N SER A 231 -8.23 1.19 5.78
CA SER A 231 -9.69 1.26 5.64
C SER A 231 -10.18 2.42 4.75
N ALA A 232 -9.27 3.19 4.14
CA ALA A 232 -9.64 4.36 3.37
C ALA A 232 -10.33 3.99 2.06
N THR A 233 -11.32 4.80 1.67
CA THR A 233 -12.07 4.68 0.42
C THR A 233 -12.32 6.08 -0.12
N LEU A 234 -12.20 6.27 -1.44
CA LEU A 234 -12.44 7.53 -2.11
C LEU A 234 -12.80 7.30 -3.57
N GLY A 235 -13.91 7.89 -4.02
CA GLY A 235 -14.40 7.70 -5.39
C GLY A 235 -14.60 6.21 -5.73
N ILE A 236 -14.13 5.80 -6.90
CA ILE A 236 -14.10 4.41 -7.37
C ILE A 236 -13.01 3.52 -6.72
N GLY A 237 -12.17 4.06 -5.84
CA GLY A 237 -11.01 3.34 -5.27
C GLY A 237 -11.04 3.20 -3.74
N GLY A 238 -10.08 2.47 -3.20
CA GLY A 238 -9.87 2.27 -1.78
C GLY A 238 -8.58 1.52 -1.48
N GLN A 239 -8.11 1.57 -0.22
CA GLN A 239 -6.87 0.94 0.22
C GLN A 239 -7.03 -0.54 0.58
N HIS A 240 -8.27 -1.05 0.64
CA HIS A 240 -8.51 -2.47 0.85
C HIS A 240 -7.91 -3.31 -0.27
N CYS A 241 -7.21 -4.37 0.11
CA CYS A 241 -6.64 -5.35 -0.79
C CYS A 241 -7.71 -6.27 -1.38
N THR A 242 -7.42 -6.81 -2.57
CA THR A 242 -8.15 -7.94 -3.14
C THR A 242 -7.66 -9.24 -2.52
N PHE A 243 -8.58 -10.15 -2.20
CA PHE A 243 -8.30 -11.54 -1.85
C PHE A 243 -9.32 -12.45 -2.54
N VAL A 244 -8.82 -13.38 -3.36
CA VAL A 244 -9.62 -14.44 -4.00
C VAL A 244 -8.89 -15.76 -3.77
N LEU A 245 -9.65 -16.79 -3.40
CA LEU A 245 -9.16 -18.16 -3.29
C LEU A 245 -10.07 -19.07 -4.13
N ALA A 246 -9.49 -19.97 -4.91
CA ALA A 246 -10.23 -20.91 -5.75
C ALA A 246 -9.45 -22.23 -5.92
N GLY A 247 -10.13 -23.27 -6.38
CA GLY A 247 -9.52 -24.58 -6.63
C GLY A 247 -9.84 -25.63 -5.56
N ALA A 248 -8.94 -26.59 -5.40
CA ALA A 248 -9.12 -27.78 -4.59
C ALA A 248 -9.49 -27.45 -3.12
N GLY A 249 -10.57 -28.06 -2.61
CA GLY A 249 -10.99 -27.90 -1.21
C GLY A 249 -11.51 -26.50 -0.83
N VAL A 250 -11.72 -25.60 -1.79
CA VAL A 250 -12.18 -24.21 -1.56
C VAL A 250 -13.64 -24.05 -1.97
N LYS A 251 -14.44 -23.43 -1.08
CA LYS A 251 -15.87 -23.17 -1.33
C LYS A 251 -16.06 -22.22 -2.52
N GLN A 252 -17.02 -22.56 -3.37
CA GLN A 252 -17.36 -21.78 -4.56
C GLN A 252 -18.45 -20.73 -4.29
N GLY A 253 -18.30 -19.56 -4.92
CA GLY A 253 -19.33 -18.50 -4.88
C GLY A 253 -19.58 -17.87 -3.51
N LEU A 254 -18.63 -18.03 -2.58
CA LEU A 254 -18.73 -17.50 -1.23
C LEU A 254 -18.13 -16.09 -1.15
N ALA A 255 -18.91 -15.12 -0.69
CA ALA A 255 -18.38 -13.88 -0.16
C ALA A 255 -18.06 -14.10 1.33
N LEU A 256 -16.80 -13.89 1.71
CA LEU A 256 -16.36 -14.07 3.10
C LEU A 256 -17.03 -13.03 4.01
N GLU A 257 -17.54 -13.48 5.16
CA GLU A 257 -18.13 -12.64 6.20
C GLU A 257 -17.05 -12.08 7.13
N ARG A 258 -15.98 -12.84 7.41
CA ARG A 258 -14.87 -12.33 8.24
C ARG A 258 -14.07 -11.27 7.50
N GLN A 259 -13.49 -10.35 8.27
CA GLN A 259 -12.41 -9.51 7.75
C GLN A 259 -11.16 -10.37 7.53
N VAL A 260 -10.71 -10.44 6.29
CA VAL A 260 -9.43 -11.04 5.92
C VAL A 260 -8.36 -9.97 5.97
N ARG A 261 -7.25 -10.25 6.67
CA ARG A 261 -6.08 -9.39 6.71
C ARG A 261 -4.99 -9.96 5.80
N ALA A 262 -4.12 -9.12 5.25
CA ALA A 262 -2.98 -9.58 4.44
C ALA A 262 -2.12 -10.63 5.17
N VAL A 263 -1.95 -10.47 6.49
CA VAL A 263 -1.21 -11.42 7.35
C VAL A 263 -1.87 -12.80 7.47
N ASP A 264 -3.16 -12.94 7.11
CA ASP A 264 -3.88 -14.22 7.15
C ASP A 264 -3.55 -15.12 5.93
N VAL A 265 -2.95 -14.57 4.87
CA VAL A 265 -2.63 -15.30 3.63
C VAL A 265 -1.57 -16.37 3.88
N ALA A 266 -0.42 -15.99 4.43
CA ALA A 266 0.69 -16.91 4.69
C ALA A 266 0.29 -18.13 5.55
N PRO A 267 -0.37 -18.00 6.72
CA PRO A 267 -0.81 -19.15 7.49
C PRO A 267 -1.84 -19.99 6.74
N THR A 268 -2.72 -19.38 5.95
CA THR A 268 -3.70 -20.14 5.15
C THR A 268 -3.00 -21.02 4.12
N LEU A 269 -2.03 -20.49 3.38
CA LEU A 269 -1.26 -21.28 2.42
C LEU A 269 -0.42 -22.37 3.10
N CYS A 270 0.23 -22.05 4.23
CA CYS A 270 1.00 -23.05 4.99
C CYS A 270 0.12 -24.19 5.50
N TYR A 271 -1.09 -23.85 5.98
CA TYR A 271 -2.07 -24.84 6.41
C TYR A 271 -2.49 -25.76 5.26
N LEU A 272 -2.86 -25.19 4.11
CA LEU A 272 -3.27 -25.97 2.94
C LEU A 272 -2.16 -26.91 2.46
N LEU A 273 -0.92 -26.45 2.43
CA LEU A 273 0.24 -27.24 2.00
C LEU A 273 0.72 -28.25 3.06
N GLY A 274 0.17 -28.23 4.27
CA GLY A 274 0.63 -29.08 5.38
C GLY A 274 2.06 -28.79 5.84
N ILE A 275 2.58 -27.58 5.57
CA ILE A 275 3.94 -27.18 5.94
C ILE A 275 3.97 -26.42 7.28
N PRO A 276 5.12 -26.38 7.98
CA PRO A 276 5.24 -25.66 9.23
C PRO A 276 4.92 -24.16 9.09
N MET A 277 4.17 -23.63 10.05
CA MET A 277 3.89 -22.19 10.14
C MET A 277 5.18 -21.39 10.40
N PRO A 278 5.34 -20.19 9.84
CA PRO A 278 6.39 -19.26 10.24
C PRO A 278 6.30 -18.96 11.75
N ALA A 279 7.44 -18.89 12.42
CA ALA A 279 7.50 -18.77 13.89
C ALA A 279 6.87 -17.48 14.45
N GLN A 280 6.77 -16.43 13.62
CA GLN A 280 6.28 -15.10 14.00
C GLN A 280 4.94 -14.77 13.29
N VAL A 281 4.14 -15.79 12.96
CA VAL A 281 2.86 -15.58 12.29
C VAL A 281 1.86 -14.88 13.21
N GLU A 282 1.27 -13.77 12.74
CA GLU A 282 0.25 -13.00 13.46
C GLU A 282 -1.16 -13.22 12.90
N GLY A 283 -1.24 -13.66 11.64
CA GLY A 283 -2.48 -13.99 10.97
C GLY A 283 -3.07 -15.31 11.41
N GLY A 284 -4.35 -15.51 11.06
CA GLY A 284 -5.05 -16.77 11.29
C GLY A 284 -5.51 -17.40 9.99
N VAL A 285 -5.53 -18.74 9.94
CA VAL A 285 -6.04 -19.51 8.80
C VAL A 285 -7.48 -19.09 8.47
N ILE A 286 -7.79 -18.94 7.18
CA ILE A 286 -9.10 -18.55 6.67
C ILE A 286 -9.97 -19.81 6.47
N TYR A 287 -10.31 -20.50 7.58
CA TYR A 287 -11.13 -21.72 7.54
C TYR A 287 -12.50 -21.53 6.87
N GLU A 288 -13.04 -20.32 6.92
CA GLU A 288 -14.30 -19.97 6.28
C GLU A 288 -14.30 -20.28 4.78
N ALA A 289 -13.15 -20.11 4.11
CA ALA A 289 -12.99 -20.35 2.68
C ALA A 289 -12.96 -21.84 2.30
N LEU A 290 -12.74 -22.75 3.25
CA LEU A 290 -12.53 -24.18 2.98
C LEU A 290 -13.84 -24.98 3.02
N GLU A 291 -14.00 -25.96 2.14
CA GLU A 291 -15.14 -26.87 2.13
C GLU A 291 -15.18 -27.74 3.38
N ASP A 292 -14.01 -28.27 3.76
CA ASP A 292 -13.74 -28.98 5.00
C ASP A 292 -12.60 -28.25 5.74
N ALA A 293 -12.80 -28.00 7.03
CA ALA A 293 -11.84 -27.25 7.85
C ALA A 293 -10.54 -28.03 8.08
N ASP A 294 -10.55 -29.36 7.93
CA ASP A 294 -9.40 -30.26 8.07
C ASP A 294 -8.76 -30.61 6.71
N TRP A 295 -9.09 -29.87 5.65
CA TRP A 295 -8.61 -30.15 4.31
C TRP A 295 -7.16 -29.69 4.08
N HIS A 296 -6.38 -30.54 3.41
CA HIS A 296 -5.00 -30.27 2.99
C HIS A 296 -4.78 -30.73 1.55
N LEU A 297 -3.92 -30.00 0.83
CA LEU A 297 -3.36 -30.42 -0.46
C LEU A 297 -2.59 -31.73 -0.29
N ARG A 298 -2.63 -32.58 -1.32
CA ARG A 298 -2.03 -33.93 -1.31
C ARG A 298 -0.76 -34.01 -2.11
#